data_AF-A0A8J7BJB7-F1
#
_entry.id   AF-A0A8J7BJB7-F1
#
_cell.length_a   1.000
_cell.length_b   1.000
_cell.length_c   1.000
_cell.angle_alpha   90.00
_cell.angle_beta   90.00
_cell.angle_gamma   90.00
#
_symmetry.space_group_name_H-M   'P 1'
#
loop_
_entity.id
_entity.type
_entity.pdbx_description
1 polymer ?
#
loop_
_entity_poly.entity_id
_entity_poly.type
_entity_poly.pdbx_seq_one_letter_code
_entity_poly.pdbx_strand_id
1 'polypeptide(L)'
;MLVQVSAAPFGGRDTKAGNLSPVLWETTGMVRQSIVDLYRARRLLVQATLPASDTAASTAAKAPAPAAKAPAAPASPAAKAPVPAANPTANSGPTRSLPQPSAPPAPSNAGAAFDPGKTIDTNLEMRVAVAKNASSLEVATSVDGYLMDINGQNHCNLPAQSSLVLKPQGSGMAVGDCTLGNTAWLEPGEGGYVFVGDSWYKGRVLMITDGSGLMAVNFVLMHDYLSSVVGSEMYVGWPAEALKAQAVAARSYALVHHVRHAQRAYDLDNTQRYQAYKGIAKETNTTQAAVADTTGEFISYNGGIVESLYAASDAIVQAAHGGNGMSQTGAMELASKGYNYTQILGNYYPGTSLSRLVVE
;
A
#
# COMPACT_ATOMS: atom_id res chain seq x y z
N MET A 1 -17.81 -15.32 9.39
CA MET A 1 -16.35 -15.20 9.40
C MET A 1 -15.92 -14.60 10.71
N LEU A 2 -15.21 -15.36 11.55
CA LEU A 2 -14.55 -14.83 12.76
C LEU A 2 -13.15 -14.38 12.35
N VAL A 3 -12.81 -13.11 12.59
CA VAL A 3 -11.40 -12.67 12.52
C VAL A 3 -10.76 -13.02 13.85
N GLN A 4 -9.82 -13.96 13.83
CA GLN A 4 -8.98 -14.28 15.00
C GLN A 4 -7.67 -13.51 14.94
N VAL A 5 -7.23 -13.00 16.08
CA VAL A 5 -5.93 -12.38 16.28
C VAL A 5 -5.14 -13.27 17.22
N SER A 6 -4.10 -13.93 16.71
CA SER A 6 -3.11 -14.60 17.55
C SER A 6 -1.93 -13.66 17.76
N ALA A 7 -1.48 -13.50 19.01
CA ALA A 7 -0.33 -12.66 19.36
C ALA A 7 0.80 -13.51 19.92
N ALA A 8 2.02 -13.28 19.45
CA ALA A 8 3.24 -13.86 20.01
C ALA A 8 4.15 -12.72 20.51
N PRO A 9 4.49 -12.66 21.81
CA PRO A 9 5.39 -11.64 22.32
C PRO A 9 6.80 -11.80 21.71
N PHE A 10 7.47 -10.68 21.40
CA PHE A 10 8.89 -10.72 21.07
C PHE A 10 9.65 -11.20 22.31
N GLY A 11 10.48 -12.24 22.17
CA GLY A 11 11.16 -12.87 23.29
C GLY A 11 12.00 -11.89 24.14
N GLY A 12 11.47 -11.57 25.33
CA GLY A 12 12.17 -11.25 26.58
C GLY A 12 13.14 -10.06 26.65
N ARG A 13 12.66 -8.93 27.20
CA ARG A 13 13.17 -8.30 28.46
C ARG A 13 12.31 -7.09 28.85
N ASP A 14 11.81 -7.09 30.08
CA ASP A 14 11.18 -5.94 30.73
C ASP A 14 12.15 -4.77 30.80
N THR A 15 11.86 -3.67 30.09
CA THR A 15 12.44 -2.36 30.40
C THR A 15 11.39 -1.25 30.27
N LYS A 16 11.45 -0.33 31.22
CA LYS A 16 10.45 0.71 31.53
C LYS A 16 10.02 1.51 30.30
N ALA A 17 8.71 1.53 30.06
CA ALA A 17 8.05 2.35 29.04
C ALA A 17 8.30 3.85 29.28
N GLY A 18 8.87 4.53 28.27
CA GLY A 18 8.83 5.98 28.16
C GLY A 18 7.47 6.41 27.60
N ASN A 19 6.87 7.44 28.20
CA ASN A 19 5.54 7.95 27.87
C ASN A 19 5.41 8.38 26.40
N LEU A 20 4.70 7.58 25.60
CA LEU A 20 4.12 8.01 24.32
C LEU A 20 2.73 8.60 24.58
N SER A 21 2.40 9.74 23.94
CA SER A 21 1.16 10.47 24.23
C SER A 21 -0.11 9.71 23.79
N PRO A 22 -1.24 9.81 24.51
CA PRO A 22 -2.40 8.91 24.35
C PRO A 22 -3.29 9.18 23.13
N VAL A 23 -3.02 10.22 22.33
CA VAL A 23 -3.98 10.71 21.29
C VAL A 23 -3.99 9.84 20.02
N LEU A 24 -3.18 8.78 19.93
CA LEU A 24 -3.07 7.92 18.75
C LEU A 24 -3.93 6.64 18.78
N TRP A 25 -4.61 6.28 19.88
CA TRP A 25 -4.87 4.85 20.18
C TRP A 25 -6.31 4.42 20.51
N GLU A 26 -7.29 4.68 19.62
CA GLU A 26 -8.66 4.12 19.72
C GLU A 26 -9.06 3.14 18.59
N THR A 27 -8.11 2.61 17.82
CA THR A 27 -8.42 1.95 16.52
C THR A 27 -8.85 0.48 16.56
N THR A 28 -8.67 -0.24 17.66
CA THR A 28 -8.83 -1.71 17.64
C THR A 28 -10.27 -2.18 17.38
N GLY A 29 -11.27 -1.42 17.85
CA GLY A 29 -12.69 -1.70 17.58
C GLY A 29 -13.11 -1.34 16.15
N MET A 30 -12.58 -0.22 15.63
CA MET A 30 -12.89 0.25 14.28
C MET A 30 -12.26 -0.64 13.21
N VAL A 31 -11.00 -1.07 13.37
CA VAL A 31 -10.28 -1.98 12.44
C VAL A 31 -11.07 -3.27 12.20
N ARG A 32 -11.53 -3.90 13.29
CA ARG A 32 -12.31 -5.15 13.21
C ARG A 32 -13.62 -4.95 12.47
N GLN A 33 -14.28 -3.81 12.69
CA GLN A 33 -15.56 -3.50 12.05
C GLN A 33 -15.39 -3.13 10.57
N SER A 34 -14.38 -2.32 10.22
CA SER A 34 -14.11 -1.94 8.83
C SER A 34 -13.67 -3.13 7.95
N ILE A 35 -12.85 -4.05 8.47
CA ILE A 35 -12.47 -5.28 7.75
C ILE A 35 -13.69 -6.19 7.53
N VAL A 36 -14.59 -6.28 8.52
CA VAL A 36 -15.84 -7.05 8.41
C VAL A 36 -16.85 -6.40 7.46
N ASP A 37 -16.95 -5.06 7.45
CA ASP A 37 -17.88 -4.31 6.62
C ASP A 37 -17.47 -4.33 5.13
N LEU A 38 -16.17 -4.33 4.82
CA LEU A 38 -15.63 -4.53 3.47
C LEU A 38 -15.97 -5.92 2.90
N TYR A 39 -15.91 -6.96 3.74
CA TYR A 39 -16.29 -8.32 3.31
C TYR A 39 -17.80 -8.44 3.07
N ARG A 40 -18.64 -7.76 3.86
CA ARG A 40 -20.10 -7.70 3.61
C ARG A 40 -20.45 -7.00 2.30
N ALA A 41 -19.77 -5.90 1.96
CA ALA A 41 -19.98 -5.18 0.71
C ALA A 41 -19.67 -6.07 -0.52
N ARG A 42 -18.58 -6.85 -0.47
CA ARG A 42 -18.18 -7.76 -1.56
C ARG A 42 -19.13 -8.96 -1.71
N ARG A 43 -19.66 -9.51 -0.61
CA ARG A 43 -20.63 -10.62 -0.65
C ARG A 43 -21.99 -10.19 -1.22
N LEU A 44 -22.43 -8.97 -0.91
CA LEU A 44 -23.67 -8.41 -1.47
C LEU A 44 -23.56 -8.15 -2.98
N LEU A 45 -22.39 -7.72 -3.47
CA LEU A 45 -22.13 -7.56 -4.91
C LEU A 45 -22.12 -8.91 -5.68
N VAL A 46 -21.66 -10.00 -5.07
CA VAL A 46 -21.65 -11.34 -5.68
C VAL A 46 -23.00 -12.07 -5.56
N GLN A 47 -23.83 -11.72 -4.57
CA GLN A 47 -25.20 -12.24 -4.48
C GLN A 47 -26.21 -11.44 -5.32
N ALA A 48 -25.89 -10.20 -5.68
CA ALA A 48 -26.70 -9.37 -6.58
C ALA A 48 -26.54 -9.71 -8.07
N THR A 49 -25.60 -10.59 -8.45
CA THR A 49 -25.36 -11.04 -9.84
C THR A 49 -26.07 -12.35 -10.22
N LEU A 50 -27.04 -12.80 -9.44
CA LEU A 50 -28.05 -13.77 -9.89
C LEU A 50 -29.21 -13.01 -10.57
N PRO A 51 -29.66 -13.40 -11.78
CA PRO A 51 -30.54 -12.56 -12.57
C PRO A 51 -31.95 -12.53 -11.97
N ALA A 52 -32.46 -11.32 -11.72
CA ALA A 52 -33.89 -11.06 -11.71
C ALA A 52 -34.23 -10.28 -13.00
N SER A 53 -35.24 -10.80 -13.70
CA SER A 53 -35.76 -10.43 -15.01
C SER A 53 -36.05 -8.94 -15.25
N ASP A 54 -35.71 -8.49 -16.47
CA ASP A 54 -36.27 -7.43 -17.32
C ASP A 54 -37.18 -6.34 -16.72
N THR A 55 -36.85 -5.06 -17.00
CA THR A 55 -37.61 -4.18 -17.95
C THR A 55 -37.07 -2.74 -18.04
N ALA A 56 -36.57 -2.39 -19.23
CA ALA A 56 -36.75 -1.19 -20.07
C ALA A 56 -36.67 0.29 -19.58
N ALA A 57 -35.94 1.07 -20.41
CA ALA A 57 -36.18 2.48 -20.86
C ALA A 57 -35.81 3.64 -19.91
N SER A 58 -35.32 4.83 -20.31
CA SER A 58 -34.92 5.49 -21.58
C SER A 58 -34.42 6.92 -21.25
N THR A 59 -33.64 7.53 -22.17
CA THR A 59 -33.52 8.98 -22.50
C THR A 59 -32.67 9.98 -21.67
N ALA A 60 -31.50 10.30 -22.22
CA ALA A 60 -31.11 11.56 -22.91
C ALA A 60 -30.97 12.93 -22.18
N ALA A 61 -29.79 13.53 -22.44
CA ALA A 61 -29.55 14.92 -22.89
C ALA A 61 -29.03 16.01 -21.91
N LYS A 62 -27.73 16.31 -22.12
CA LYS A 62 -27.17 17.59 -22.62
C LYS A 62 -26.97 18.79 -21.65
N ALA A 63 -25.69 19.19 -21.59
CA ALA A 63 -25.09 20.41 -21.02
C ALA A 63 -25.56 21.72 -21.72
N PRO A 64 -25.19 22.96 -21.31
CA PRO A 64 -23.79 23.43 -21.23
C PRO A 64 -23.46 24.55 -20.18
N ALA A 65 -22.17 24.90 -20.20
CA ALA A 65 -21.33 25.92 -19.53
C ALA A 65 -21.83 27.40 -19.65
N PRO A 66 -21.08 28.52 -19.32
CA PRO A 66 -19.64 28.64 -18.98
C PRO A 66 -19.16 29.79 -18.03
N ALA A 67 -17.83 29.80 -17.80
CA ALA A 67 -16.88 30.93 -17.69
C ALA A 67 -16.85 31.88 -16.46
N ALA A 68 -15.69 32.05 -15.81
CA ALA A 68 -14.66 33.07 -16.14
C ALA A 68 -13.68 33.42 -14.97
N LYS A 69 -12.39 33.50 -15.35
CA LYS A 69 -11.29 34.43 -14.93
C LYS A 69 -10.68 34.46 -13.50
N ALA A 70 -9.34 34.41 -13.56
CA ALA A 70 -8.21 34.69 -12.62
C ALA A 70 -8.31 36.03 -11.83
N PRO A 71 -7.47 36.38 -10.80
CA PRO A 71 -6.00 36.20 -10.78
C PRO A 71 -5.24 36.08 -9.41
N ALA A 72 -3.91 35.93 -9.54
CA ALA A 72 -2.80 36.46 -8.72
C ALA A 72 -2.26 35.71 -7.48
N ALA A 73 -0.92 35.60 -7.48
CA ALA A 73 -0.02 35.01 -6.49
C ALA A 73 0.15 35.89 -5.23
N PRO A 74 0.81 35.38 -4.15
CA PRO A 74 2.27 35.52 -4.10
C PRO A 74 3.06 34.37 -3.43
N ALA A 75 4.32 34.31 -3.84
CA ALA A 75 5.54 34.05 -3.07
C ALA A 75 5.74 32.72 -2.30
N SER A 76 6.77 32.01 -2.78
CA SER A 76 7.55 30.93 -2.17
C SER A 76 8.22 31.35 -0.84
N PRO A 77 8.74 30.41 -0.04
CA PRO A 77 10.16 30.12 -0.25
C PRO A 77 10.59 28.65 -0.13
N ALA A 78 11.56 28.34 -1.01
CA ALA A 78 12.79 27.60 -0.77
C ALA A 78 12.73 26.06 -0.72
N ALA A 79 12.95 25.50 -1.91
CA ALA A 79 13.61 24.23 -2.13
C ALA A 79 14.98 24.17 -1.46
N LYS A 80 15.36 22.98 -0.97
CA LYS A 80 16.76 22.62 -0.79
C LYS A 80 17.17 21.62 -1.87
N ALA A 81 18.23 22.00 -2.56
CA ALA A 81 18.89 21.31 -3.65
C ALA A 81 19.71 20.09 -3.15
N PRO A 82 20.15 19.20 -4.06
CA PRO A 82 20.64 17.86 -3.75
C PRO A 82 22.10 17.90 -3.27
N VAL A 83 22.48 16.94 -2.43
CA VAL A 83 23.87 16.78 -1.98
C VAL A 83 24.51 15.55 -2.64
N PRO A 84 25.77 15.64 -3.11
CA PRO A 84 26.41 14.65 -3.97
C PRO A 84 27.08 13.52 -3.19
N ALA A 85 27.41 12.45 -3.92
CA ALA A 85 28.19 11.31 -3.44
C ALA A 85 29.55 11.73 -2.85
N ALA A 86 29.93 11.15 -1.71
CA ALA A 86 31.31 11.16 -1.22
C ALA A 86 31.64 9.90 -0.40
N ASN A 87 32.88 9.43 -0.63
CA ASN A 87 33.58 8.28 -0.05
C ASN A 87 33.60 8.21 1.48
N PRO A 88 33.80 7.01 2.06
CA PRO A 88 33.80 6.80 3.50
C PRO A 88 35.13 7.25 4.11
N THR A 89 35.06 8.12 5.12
CA THR A 89 36.12 8.27 6.12
C THR A 89 35.50 8.04 7.49
N ALA A 90 36.14 7.13 8.23
CA ALA A 90 35.77 6.72 9.57
C ALA A 90 35.92 7.86 10.56
N ASN A 91 34.95 8.01 11.47
CA ASN A 91 35.24 8.46 12.82
C ASN A 91 34.24 7.89 13.83
N SER A 92 34.83 7.27 14.86
CA SER A 92 34.22 6.49 15.92
C SER A 92 33.71 7.36 17.07
N GLY A 93 32.43 7.20 17.41
CA GLY A 93 31.79 7.60 18.68
C GLY A 93 31.12 6.37 19.32
N PRO A 94 30.91 6.35 20.66
CA PRO A 94 30.96 5.12 21.44
C PRO A 94 29.80 4.17 21.12
N THR A 95 30.16 3.02 20.57
CA THR A 95 29.31 1.86 20.30
C THR A 95 28.84 1.27 21.63
N ARG A 96 27.55 1.41 21.94
CA ARG A 96 26.92 0.61 23.00
C ARG A 96 26.76 -0.82 22.47
N SER A 97 27.68 -1.70 22.85
CA SER A 97 27.63 -3.12 22.49
C SER A 97 26.40 -3.78 23.10
N LEU A 98 25.41 -4.10 22.26
CA LEU A 98 24.31 -4.97 22.64
C LEU A 98 24.83 -6.43 22.65
N PRO A 99 24.52 -7.22 23.70
CA PRO A 99 24.93 -8.63 23.75
C PRO A 99 24.26 -9.41 22.61
N GLN A 100 25.06 -10.19 21.89
CA GLN A 100 24.64 -11.06 20.79
C GLN A 100 23.63 -12.09 21.32
N PRO A 101 22.38 -12.10 20.83
CA PRO A 101 21.42 -13.14 21.18
C PRO A 101 21.91 -14.48 20.65
N SER A 102 21.97 -15.49 21.51
CA SER A 102 22.05 -16.88 21.08
C SER A 102 20.82 -17.20 20.22
N ALA A 103 21.05 -17.83 19.06
CA ALA A 103 20.00 -18.17 18.12
C ALA A 103 18.93 -19.04 18.82
N PRO A 104 17.66 -18.61 18.86
CA PRO A 104 16.55 -19.50 19.18
C PRO A 104 16.52 -20.63 18.14
N PRO A 105 16.17 -21.87 18.52
CA PRO A 105 15.98 -22.94 17.54
C PRO A 105 14.99 -22.47 16.47
N ALA A 106 15.36 -22.68 15.21
CA ALA A 106 14.48 -22.41 14.07
C ALA A 106 13.12 -23.06 14.36
N PRO A 107 11.99 -22.35 14.20
CA PRO A 107 10.69 -22.99 14.31
C PRO A 107 10.62 -24.10 13.26
N SER A 108 10.68 -25.34 13.72
CA SER A 108 10.35 -26.52 12.94
C SER A 108 8.85 -26.47 12.69
N ASN A 109 8.48 -25.90 11.54
CA ASN A 109 7.34 -26.25 10.69
C ASN A 109 7.21 -25.18 9.61
N ALA A 110 8.14 -25.18 8.66
CA ALA A 110 7.90 -24.62 7.33
C ALA A 110 6.93 -25.56 6.59
N GLY A 111 5.65 -25.45 6.90
CA GLY A 111 4.59 -26.24 6.30
C GLY A 111 3.25 -25.56 6.52
N ALA A 112 2.68 -25.03 5.44
CA ALA A 112 1.46 -24.21 5.31
C ALA A 112 1.63 -22.69 5.59
N ALA A 113 2.52 -22.01 4.87
CA ALA A 113 2.79 -20.57 5.09
C ALA A 113 2.09 -19.59 4.12
N PHE A 114 1.35 -20.05 3.11
CA PHE A 114 0.49 -19.18 2.31
C PHE A 114 -0.76 -19.96 1.90
N ASP A 115 -1.91 -19.61 2.49
CA ASP A 115 -3.21 -20.03 2.00
C ASP A 115 -3.91 -18.77 1.48
N PRO A 116 -3.93 -18.53 0.16
CA PRO A 116 -4.57 -17.36 -0.43
C PRO A 116 -6.08 -17.30 -0.14
N GLY A 117 -6.70 -18.38 0.34
CA GLY A 117 -8.08 -18.39 0.82
C GLY A 117 -8.27 -17.95 2.28
N LYS A 118 -7.20 -17.87 3.09
CA LYS A 118 -7.30 -17.70 4.56
C LYS A 118 -6.50 -16.53 5.15
N THR A 119 -5.90 -15.70 4.32
CA THR A 119 -5.10 -14.55 4.80
C THR A 119 -5.71 -13.24 4.34
N ILE A 120 -5.49 -12.18 5.13
CA ILE A 120 -5.98 -10.84 4.77
C ILE A 120 -5.26 -10.32 3.51
N ASP A 121 -4.01 -10.74 3.27
CA ASP A 121 -3.16 -10.22 2.19
C ASP A 121 -3.75 -10.47 0.79
N THR A 122 -4.52 -11.54 0.62
CA THR A 122 -5.15 -11.92 -0.64
C THR A 122 -6.64 -11.58 -0.73
N ASN A 123 -7.19 -11.03 0.36
CA ASN A 123 -8.61 -10.70 0.47
C ASN A 123 -8.87 -9.20 0.67
N LEU A 124 -7.88 -8.45 1.14
CA LEU A 124 -7.94 -7.02 1.35
C LEU A 124 -7.37 -6.27 0.15
N GLU A 125 -8.15 -5.36 -0.39
CA GLU A 125 -7.77 -4.48 -1.48
C GLU A 125 -7.33 -3.12 -0.90
N MET A 126 -6.12 -2.70 -1.25
CA MET A 126 -5.57 -1.39 -0.95
C MET A 126 -5.93 -0.42 -2.06
N ARG A 127 -6.27 0.82 -1.69
CA ARG A 127 -6.59 1.91 -2.62
C ARG A 127 -5.47 2.94 -2.62
N VAL A 128 -4.66 2.95 -3.68
CA VAL A 128 -3.46 3.78 -3.76
C VAL A 128 -3.62 4.83 -4.85
N ALA A 129 -3.59 6.11 -4.49
CA ALA A 129 -3.56 7.17 -5.50
C ALA A 129 -2.19 7.17 -6.20
N VAL A 130 -2.18 6.80 -7.50
CA VAL A 130 -0.97 6.69 -8.34
C VAL A 130 -0.78 7.90 -9.25
N ALA A 131 -1.85 8.66 -9.51
CA ALA A 131 -1.79 9.96 -10.15
C ALA A 131 -2.86 10.90 -9.56
N LYS A 132 -2.56 12.19 -9.46
CA LYS A 132 -3.46 13.22 -8.92
C LYS A 132 -3.38 14.49 -9.77
N ASN A 133 -4.52 15.15 -9.98
CA ASN A 133 -4.64 16.43 -10.68
C ASN A 133 -3.98 16.45 -12.07
N ALA A 134 -3.99 15.33 -12.78
CA ALA A 134 -3.35 15.21 -14.08
C ALA A 134 -4.25 15.80 -15.18
N SER A 135 -3.69 16.65 -16.05
CA SER A 135 -4.43 17.20 -17.19
C SER A 135 -4.74 16.15 -18.27
N SER A 136 -3.94 15.09 -18.31
CA SER A 136 -4.15 13.88 -19.10
C SER A 136 -3.36 12.73 -18.48
N LEU A 137 -3.82 11.50 -18.69
CA LEU A 137 -3.08 10.30 -18.29
C LEU A 137 -2.98 9.34 -19.46
N GLU A 138 -1.76 8.87 -19.70
CA GLU A 138 -1.53 7.75 -20.57
C GLU A 138 -1.94 6.46 -19.83
N VAL A 139 -2.77 5.64 -20.47
CA VAL A 139 -3.31 4.40 -19.92
C VAL A 139 -3.24 3.28 -20.95
N ALA A 140 -2.94 2.07 -20.49
CA ALA A 140 -2.93 0.88 -21.34
C ALA A 140 -3.26 -0.36 -20.50
N THR A 141 -3.50 -1.48 -21.17
CA THR A 141 -3.59 -2.80 -20.55
C THR A 141 -2.62 -3.77 -21.20
N SER A 142 -2.04 -4.69 -20.43
CA SER A 142 -1.00 -5.59 -20.96
C SER A 142 -1.58 -6.71 -21.84
N VAL A 143 -2.85 -7.01 -21.63
CA VAL A 143 -3.73 -7.88 -22.40
C VAL A 143 -4.98 -7.06 -22.78
N ASP A 144 -5.92 -7.64 -23.52
CA ASP A 144 -7.18 -6.95 -23.83
C ASP A 144 -7.87 -6.53 -22.53
N GLY A 145 -8.35 -5.30 -22.48
CA GLY A 145 -8.91 -4.68 -21.28
C GLY A 145 -10.11 -3.80 -21.58
N TYR A 146 -10.61 -3.14 -20.54
CA TYR A 146 -11.89 -2.46 -20.58
C TYR A 146 -11.84 -1.15 -19.79
N LEU A 147 -12.53 -0.14 -20.31
CA LEU A 147 -12.98 1.02 -19.56
C LEU A 147 -14.47 0.85 -19.28
N MET A 148 -14.78 0.64 -18.00
CA MET A 148 -16.14 0.39 -17.51
C MET A 148 -16.59 1.52 -16.60
N ASP A 149 -17.89 1.74 -16.50
CA ASP A 149 -18.40 2.58 -15.41
C ASP A 149 -18.44 1.83 -14.07
N ILE A 150 -18.84 2.53 -13.01
CA ILE A 150 -18.92 1.97 -11.66
C ILE A 150 -19.98 0.88 -11.49
N ASN A 151 -20.91 0.74 -12.44
CA ASN A 151 -21.92 -0.32 -12.46
C ASN A 151 -21.43 -1.56 -13.24
N GLY A 152 -20.22 -1.51 -13.80
CA GLY A 152 -19.63 -2.59 -14.58
C GLY A 152 -20.10 -2.61 -16.04
N GLN A 153 -20.80 -1.58 -16.52
CA GLN A 153 -21.10 -1.48 -17.94
C GLN A 153 -19.81 -1.10 -18.68
N ASN A 154 -19.42 -1.93 -19.63
CA ASN A 154 -18.29 -1.66 -20.51
C ASN A 154 -18.66 -0.59 -21.54
N HIS A 155 -17.81 0.44 -21.64
CA HIS A 155 -17.95 1.51 -22.63
C HIS A 155 -16.92 1.35 -23.75
N CYS A 156 -15.73 0.85 -23.44
CA CYS A 156 -14.59 0.91 -24.36
C CYS A 156 -13.67 -0.30 -24.17
N ASN A 157 -13.39 -1.03 -25.25
CA ASN A 157 -12.38 -2.08 -25.26
C ASN A 157 -11.01 -1.48 -25.53
N LEU A 158 -10.01 -1.96 -24.81
CA LEU A 158 -8.61 -1.59 -24.96
C LEU A 158 -7.87 -2.79 -25.51
N PRO A 159 -7.40 -2.75 -26.76
CA PRO A 159 -6.54 -3.80 -27.30
C PRO A 159 -5.26 -3.91 -26.45
N ALA A 160 -4.78 -5.14 -26.26
CA ALA A 160 -3.53 -5.40 -25.55
C ALA A 160 -2.38 -4.50 -26.03
N GLN A 161 -1.58 -4.00 -25.08
CA GLN A 161 -0.37 -3.20 -25.33
C GLN A 161 -0.61 -1.92 -26.14
N SER A 162 -1.85 -1.48 -26.27
CA SER A 162 -2.20 -0.24 -26.97
C SER A 162 -2.45 0.87 -25.95
N SER A 163 -1.62 1.91 -26.05
CA SER A 163 -1.69 3.04 -25.15
C SER A 163 -2.70 4.08 -25.65
N LEU A 164 -3.47 4.65 -24.72
CA LEU A 164 -4.49 5.65 -24.95
C LEU A 164 -4.31 6.82 -23.99
N VAL A 165 -4.66 8.02 -24.42
CA VAL A 165 -4.56 9.21 -23.58
C VAL A 165 -5.95 9.58 -23.07
N LEU A 166 -6.17 9.36 -21.78
CA LEU A 166 -7.37 9.80 -21.06
C LEU A 166 -7.27 11.27 -20.70
N LYS A 167 -8.35 12.01 -20.91
CA LYS A 167 -8.43 13.45 -20.61
C LYS A 167 -9.77 13.78 -19.94
N PRO A 168 -9.82 14.76 -19.02
CA PRO A 168 -11.08 15.35 -18.59
C PRO A 168 -11.86 15.90 -19.79
N GLN A 169 -13.16 15.62 -19.88
CA GLN A 169 -14.04 16.15 -20.90
C GLN A 169 -15.41 16.48 -20.30
N GLY A 170 -15.73 17.78 -20.22
CA GLY A 170 -16.96 18.23 -19.55
C GLY A 170 -16.96 17.83 -18.07
N SER A 171 -18.04 17.19 -17.62
CA SER A 171 -18.13 16.60 -16.27
C SER A 171 -17.54 15.19 -16.17
N GLY A 172 -17.09 14.63 -17.29
CA GLY A 172 -16.58 13.26 -17.39
C GLY A 172 -15.16 13.20 -17.94
N MET A 173 -14.82 12.09 -18.55
CA MET A 173 -13.51 11.83 -19.15
C MET A 173 -13.67 11.16 -20.50
N ALA A 174 -12.64 11.20 -21.33
CA ALA A 174 -12.66 10.58 -22.64
C ALA A 174 -11.30 10.02 -23.06
N VAL A 175 -11.36 8.95 -23.86
CA VAL A 175 -10.24 8.29 -24.54
C VAL A 175 -10.66 8.14 -26.02
N GLY A 176 -9.97 8.82 -26.94
CA GLY A 176 -10.38 8.85 -28.35
C GLY A 176 -11.84 9.29 -28.51
N ASP A 177 -12.66 8.47 -29.19
CA ASP A 177 -14.10 8.69 -29.38
C ASP A 177 -14.97 8.14 -28.24
N CYS A 178 -14.34 7.50 -27.25
CA CYS A 178 -15.00 6.90 -26.10
C CYS A 178 -15.14 7.93 -24.97
N THR A 179 -16.37 8.14 -24.51
CA THR A 179 -16.71 9.07 -23.42
C THR A 179 -17.25 8.32 -22.21
N LEU A 180 -16.78 8.71 -21.03
CA LEU A 180 -17.10 8.10 -19.74
C LEU A 180 -17.65 9.16 -18.78
N GLY A 181 -18.29 8.69 -17.71
CA GLY A 181 -18.72 9.55 -16.60
C GLY A 181 -17.55 10.19 -15.85
N ASN A 182 -17.84 10.76 -14.68
CA ASN A 182 -16.80 11.34 -13.82
C ASN A 182 -15.96 10.28 -13.09
N THR A 183 -16.34 9.01 -13.18
CA THR A 183 -15.63 7.85 -12.65
C THR A 183 -15.67 6.69 -13.64
N ALA A 184 -14.55 5.98 -13.80
CA ALA A 184 -14.47 4.79 -14.65
C ALA A 184 -13.43 3.79 -14.11
N TRP A 185 -13.70 2.50 -14.24
CA TRP A 185 -12.73 1.43 -14.02
C TRP A 185 -11.92 1.19 -15.28
N LEU A 186 -10.60 1.23 -15.15
CA LEU A 186 -9.65 0.63 -16.09
C LEU A 186 -9.28 -0.75 -15.56
N GLU A 187 -9.64 -1.79 -16.29
CA GLU A 187 -9.43 -3.18 -15.87
C GLU A 187 -8.83 -3.99 -17.03
N PRO A 188 -7.75 -4.75 -16.78
CA PRO A 188 -7.22 -5.67 -17.78
C PRO A 188 -8.02 -6.98 -17.76
N GLY A 189 -7.95 -7.74 -18.85
CA GLY A 189 -8.36 -9.14 -18.85
C GLY A 189 -7.58 -9.97 -17.82
N GLU A 190 -8.02 -11.21 -17.62
CA GLU A 190 -7.48 -12.11 -16.59
C GLU A 190 -5.94 -12.21 -16.64
N GLY A 191 -5.30 -12.05 -15.48
CA GLY A 191 -3.84 -12.10 -15.33
C GLY A 191 -3.09 -10.90 -15.92
N GLY A 192 -3.80 -9.89 -16.42
CA GLY A 192 -3.20 -8.69 -17.01
C GLY A 192 -2.84 -7.60 -16.00
N TYR A 193 -2.15 -6.59 -16.51
CA TYR A 193 -1.70 -5.40 -15.79
C TYR A 193 -2.29 -4.15 -16.43
N VAL A 194 -2.40 -3.09 -15.64
CA VAL A 194 -2.80 -1.76 -16.09
C VAL A 194 -1.61 -0.82 -16.08
N PHE A 195 -1.42 -0.08 -17.15
CA PHE A 195 -0.45 1.00 -17.23
C PHE A 195 -1.13 2.31 -16.91
N VAL A 196 -0.51 3.13 -16.05
CA VAL A 196 -0.97 4.49 -15.76
C VAL A 196 0.25 5.40 -15.65
N GLY A 197 0.32 6.40 -16.53
CA GLY A 197 1.40 7.38 -16.55
C GLY A 197 2.72 6.77 -17.00
N ASP A 198 3.52 6.28 -16.06
CA ASP A 198 4.87 5.76 -16.29
C ASP A 198 5.08 4.33 -15.76
N SER A 199 4.05 3.73 -15.18
CA SER A 199 4.19 2.50 -14.39
C SER A 199 3.08 1.50 -14.68
N TRP A 200 3.44 0.22 -14.60
CA TRP A 200 2.52 -0.91 -14.70
C TRP A 200 2.12 -1.40 -13.30
N TYR A 201 0.83 -1.67 -13.11
CA TYR A 201 0.24 -2.06 -11.84
C TYR A 201 -0.59 -3.33 -12.00
N LYS A 202 -0.65 -4.13 -10.93
CA LYS A 202 -1.61 -5.23 -10.79
C LYS A 202 -2.98 -4.69 -10.36
N GLY A 203 -3.99 -5.53 -10.51
CA GLY A 203 -5.38 -5.18 -10.16
C GLY A 203 -5.99 -4.25 -11.19
N ARG A 204 -6.80 -3.30 -10.71
CA ARG A 204 -7.55 -2.37 -11.54
C ARG A 204 -7.36 -0.94 -11.07
N VAL A 205 -7.75 0.03 -11.89
CA VAL A 205 -7.61 1.45 -11.54
C VAL A 205 -8.95 2.14 -11.66
N LEU A 206 -9.35 2.82 -10.60
CA LEU A 206 -10.46 3.77 -10.62
C LEU A 206 -9.93 5.12 -11.11
N MET A 207 -10.37 5.52 -12.29
CA MET A 207 -10.19 6.86 -12.82
C MET A 207 -11.30 7.75 -12.28
N ILE A 208 -10.92 8.93 -11.78
CA ILE A 208 -11.83 9.93 -11.23
C ILE A 208 -11.49 11.29 -11.86
N THR A 209 -12.51 12.07 -12.18
CA THR A 209 -12.38 13.49 -12.52
C THR A 209 -13.43 14.28 -11.78
N ASP A 210 -13.03 15.37 -11.14
CA ASP A 210 -13.92 16.26 -10.38
C ASP A 210 -13.79 17.73 -10.83
N GLY A 211 -13.15 17.94 -11.99
CA GLY A 211 -12.84 19.27 -12.52
C GLY A 211 -11.47 19.81 -12.11
N SER A 212 -10.79 19.23 -11.13
CA SER A 212 -9.40 19.58 -10.76
C SER A 212 -8.35 18.88 -11.64
N GLY A 213 -8.77 17.84 -12.38
CA GLY A 213 -7.95 17.01 -13.26
C GLY A 213 -8.34 15.54 -13.12
N LEU A 214 -7.53 14.65 -13.68
CA LEU A 214 -7.66 13.22 -13.48
C LEU A 214 -6.92 12.78 -12.22
N MET A 215 -7.58 11.93 -11.44
CA MET A 215 -6.99 11.11 -10.40
C MET A 215 -7.10 9.65 -10.84
N ALA A 216 -6.02 8.89 -10.62
CA ALA A 216 -6.01 7.45 -10.80
C ALA A 216 -5.74 6.80 -9.44
N VAL A 217 -6.67 5.96 -9.00
CA VAL A 217 -6.55 5.18 -7.77
C VAL A 217 -6.42 3.71 -8.14
N ASN A 218 -5.27 3.12 -7.89
CA ASN A 218 -5.06 1.69 -8.09
C ASN A 218 -5.67 0.90 -6.93
N PHE A 219 -6.53 -0.04 -7.28
CA PHE A 219 -7.15 -1.02 -6.41
C PHE A 219 -6.40 -2.33 -6.62
N VAL A 220 -5.68 -2.75 -5.59
CA VAL A 220 -4.70 -3.85 -5.66
C VAL A 220 -4.73 -4.67 -4.38
N LEU A 221 -4.57 -5.99 -4.48
CA LEU A 221 -4.51 -6.85 -3.30
C LEU A 221 -3.29 -6.48 -2.43
N MET A 222 -3.47 -6.52 -1.11
CA MET A 222 -2.43 -6.20 -0.14
C MET A 222 -1.13 -6.98 -0.38
N HIS A 223 -1.20 -8.25 -0.77
CA HIS A 223 -0.03 -9.06 -1.13
C HIS A 223 0.80 -8.42 -2.26
N ASP A 224 0.15 -8.01 -3.34
CA ASP A 224 0.78 -7.42 -4.51
C ASP A 224 1.29 -5.99 -4.20
N TYR A 225 0.49 -5.22 -3.46
CA TYR A 225 0.89 -3.92 -2.94
C TYR A 225 2.20 -4.01 -2.15
N LEU A 226 2.26 -4.91 -1.17
CA LEU A 226 3.43 -5.08 -0.32
C LEU A 226 4.66 -5.56 -1.11
N SER A 227 4.47 -6.42 -2.11
CA SER A 227 5.57 -6.90 -2.95
C SER A 227 6.25 -5.73 -3.68
N SER A 228 5.46 -4.79 -4.20
CA SER A 228 5.97 -3.56 -4.81
C SER A 228 6.59 -2.61 -3.78
N VAL A 229 5.96 -2.42 -2.62
CA VAL A 229 6.49 -1.54 -1.56
C VAL A 229 7.84 -2.02 -1.06
N VAL A 230 7.97 -3.31 -0.73
CA VAL A 230 9.24 -3.86 -0.22
C VAL A 230 10.35 -3.68 -1.25
N GLY A 231 10.11 -3.94 -2.54
CA GLY A 231 11.11 -3.73 -3.60
C GLY A 231 11.36 -2.27 -3.98
N SER A 232 10.45 -1.36 -3.62
CA SER A 232 10.63 0.08 -3.79
C SER A 232 11.44 0.71 -2.67
N GLU A 233 11.35 0.15 -1.47
CA GLU A 233 11.96 0.62 -0.22
C GLU A 233 13.31 -0.04 0.08
N MET A 234 13.48 -1.31 -0.29
CA MET A 234 14.65 -2.12 0.06
C MET A 234 15.41 -2.57 -1.19
N TYR A 235 16.73 -2.69 -1.08
CA TYR A 235 17.52 -3.31 -2.14
C TYR A 235 17.27 -4.82 -2.21
N VAL A 236 17.00 -5.31 -3.42
CA VAL A 236 16.54 -6.70 -3.66
C VAL A 236 17.54 -7.79 -3.25
N GLY A 237 18.83 -7.45 -3.14
CA GLY A 237 19.90 -8.34 -2.71
C GLY A 237 20.20 -8.29 -1.21
N TRP A 238 19.43 -7.54 -0.42
CA TRP A 238 19.57 -7.55 1.03
C TRP A 238 19.08 -8.88 1.65
N PRO A 239 19.55 -9.21 2.87
CA PRO A 239 19.17 -10.47 3.52
C PRO A 239 17.66 -10.64 3.63
N ALA A 240 17.18 -11.88 3.43
CA ALA A 240 15.75 -12.19 3.43
C ALA A 240 15.05 -11.74 4.73
N GLU A 241 15.71 -11.86 5.88
CA GLU A 241 15.15 -11.45 7.18
C GLU A 241 14.94 -9.92 7.28
N ALA A 242 15.74 -9.11 6.59
CA ALA A 242 15.50 -7.67 6.50
C ALA A 242 14.30 -7.37 5.60
N LEU A 243 14.15 -8.08 4.48
CA LEU A 243 12.99 -7.95 3.59
C LEU A 243 11.69 -8.37 4.30
N LYS A 244 11.73 -9.45 5.10
CA LYS A 244 10.60 -9.90 5.93
C LYS A 244 10.23 -8.86 6.99
N ALA A 245 11.21 -8.28 7.68
CA ALA A 245 10.96 -7.20 8.64
C ALA A 245 10.29 -5.99 7.96
N GLN A 246 10.76 -5.63 6.76
CA GLN A 246 10.12 -4.58 5.96
C GLN A 246 8.70 -4.96 5.55
N ALA A 247 8.44 -6.20 5.14
CA ALA A 247 7.09 -6.64 4.73
C ALA A 247 6.08 -6.49 5.88
N VAL A 248 6.46 -6.92 7.10
CA VAL A 248 5.60 -6.80 8.29
C VAL A 248 5.37 -5.34 8.68
N ALA A 249 6.41 -4.51 8.69
CA ALA A 249 6.28 -3.08 8.97
C ALA A 249 5.41 -2.39 7.89
N ALA A 250 5.65 -2.69 6.62
CA ALA A 250 4.86 -2.12 5.54
C ALA A 250 3.37 -2.51 5.63
N ARG A 251 3.08 -3.76 6.00
CA ARG A 251 1.71 -4.26 6.21
C ARG A 251 1.03 -3.54 7.37
N SER A 252 1.70 -3.39 8.50
CA SER A 252 1.15 -2.70 9.67
C SER A 252 0.80 -1.25 9.34
N TYR A 253 1.70 -0.54 8.64
CA TYR A 253 1.46 0.82 8.16
C TYR A 253 0.26 0.90 7.18
N ALA A 254 0.21 -0.01 6.21
CA ALA A 254 -0.88 -0.09 5.24
C ALA A 254 -2.24 -0.35 5.89
N LEU A 255 -2.31 -1.27 6.86
CA LEU A 255 -3.52 -1.57 7.61
C LEU A 255 -4.03 -0.36 8.41
N VAL A 256 -3.13 0.41 9.02
CA VAL A 256 -3.53 1.66 9.70
C VAL A 256 -4.16 2.64 8.72
N HIS A 257 -3.56 2.83 7.55
CA HIS A 257 -4.04 3.76 6.52
C HIS A 257 -5.26 3.27 5.77
N HIS A 258 -5.49 1.96 5.73
CA HIS A 258 -6.74 1.41 5.23
C HIS A 258 -7.92 1.78 6.15
N VAL A 259 -7.71 1.77 7.47
CA VAL A 259 -8.73 2.16 8.45
C VAL A 259 -8.84 3.67 8.60
N ARG A 260 -7.71 4.38 8.56
CA ARG A 260 -7.59 5.83 8.61
C ARG A 260 -7.17 6.39 7.26
N HIS A 261 -8.06 6.24 6.27
CA HIS A 261 -7.78 6.64 4.90
C HIS A 261 -7.41 8.12 4.78
N ALA A 262 -6.40 8.40 3.95
CA ALA A 262 -5.94 9.75 3.66
C ALA A 262 -7.07 10.61 3.05
N GLN A 263 -7.85 10.01 2.16
CA GLN A 263 -9.06 10.60 1.60
C GLN A 263 -10.12 9.52 1.40
N ARG A 264 -11.39 9.92 1.26
CA ARG A 264 -12.47 8.95 1.05
C ARG A 264 -12.23 8.05 -0.17
N ALA A 265 -11.58 8.58 -1.21
CA ALA A 265 -11.30 7.88 -2.45
C ALA A 265 -10.11 6.89 -2.38
N TYR A 266 -9.14 7.11 -1.48
CA TYR A 266 -7.92 6.31 -1.41
C TYR A 266 -7.33 6.24 0.00
N ASP A 267 -6.72 5.11 0.32
CA ASP A 267 -6.15 4.82 1.64
C ASP A 267 -4.84 5.61 1.84
N LEU A 268 -3.98 5.59 0.82
CA LEU A 268 -2.67 6.23 0.78
C LEU A 268 -2.31 6.66 -0.67
N ASP A 269 -1.26 7.47 -0.84
CA ASP A 269 -0.72 7.81 -2.15
C ASP A 269 0.69 7.22 -2.37
N ASN A 270 1.17 7.23 -3.61
CA ASN A 270 2.46 6.64 -4.00
C ASN A 270 3.70 7.52 -3.73
N THR A 271 3.55 8.61 -2.97
CA THR A 271 4.67 9.51 -2.67
C THR A 271 5.44 9.06 -1.42
N GLN A 272 6.65 9.61 -1.23
CA GLN A 272 7.46 9.38 -0.03
C GLN A 272 6.81 9.88 1.28
N ARG A 273 5.66 10.55 1.21
CA ARG A 273 4.89 10.92 2.40
C ARG A 273 4.30 9.68 3.09
N TYR A 274 3.98 8.63 2.32
CA TYR A 274 3.45 7.38 2.82
C TYR A 274 4.49 6.28 2.60
N GLN A 275 4.33 5.50 1.53
CA GLN A 275 5.22 4.40 1.17
C GLN A 275 5.52 4.49 -0.32
N ALA A 276 6.74 4.15 -0.72
CA ALA A 276 7.08 4.08 -2.13
C ALA A 276 6.33 2.90 -2.78
N TYR A 277 5.35 3.20 -3.63
CA TYR A 277 4.60 2.21 -4.42
C TYR A 277 4.81 2.49 -5.91
N LYS A 278 5.55 1.61 -6.60
CA LYS A 278 6.01 1.83 -7.99
C LYS A 278 5.54 0.74 -8.96
N GLY A 279 4.51 0.00 -8.58
CA GLY A 279 3.94 -1.07 -9.39
C GLY A 279 4.90 -2.25 -9.59
N ILE A 280 4.67 -3.02 -10.66
CA ILE A 280 5.30 -4.34 -10.88
C ILE A 280 6.80 -4.25 -11.18
N ALA A 281 7.29 -3.07 -11.62
CA ALA A 281 8.71 -2.87 -11.95
C ALA A 281 9.64 -2.99 -10.73
N LYS A 282 9.08 -2.99 -9.51
CA LYS A 282 9.81 -3.17 -8.26
C LYS A 282 9.58 -4.54 -7.62
N GLU A 283 8.71 -5.36 -8.17
CA GLU A 283 8.49 -6.71 -7.68
C GLU A 283 9.60 -7.65 -8.15
N THR A 284 10.08 -8.47 -7.23
CA THR A 284 11.00 -9.58 -7.51
C THR A 284 10.57 -10.82 -6.75
N ASN A 285 11.11 -11.99 -7.15
CA ASN A 285 10.88 -13.23 -6.42
C ASN A 285 11.27 -13.13 -4.93
N THR A 286 12.31 -12.35 -4.60
CA THR A 286 12.74 -12.18 -3.20
C THR A 286 11.76 -11.32 -2.39
N THR A 287 11.22 -10.25 -2.99
CA THR A 287 10.20 -9.41 -2.34
C THR A 287 8.89 -10.17 -2.14
N GLN A 288 8.44 -10.93 -3.14
CA GLN A 288 7.22 -11.75 -3.08
C GLN A 288 7.37 -12.86 -2.02
N ALA A 289 8.53 -13.53 -1.96
CA ALA A 289 8.81 -14.53 -0.95
C ALA A 289 8.79 -13.95 0.47
N ALA A 290 9.38 -12.77 0.68
CA ALA A 290 9.36 -12.11 1.99
C ALA A 290 7.93 -11.73 2.44
N VAL A 291 7.08 -11.28 1.52
CA VAL A 291 5.67 -10.97 1.79
C VAL A 291 4.88 -12.24 2.08
N ALA A 292 5.08 -13.31 1.29
CA ALA A 292 4.43 -14.60 1.49
C ALA A 292 4.82 -15.25 2.83
N ASP A 293 6.10 -15.27 3.16
CA ASP A 293 6.62 -15.84 4.41
C ASP A 293 6.11 -15.12 5.67
N THR A 294 5.63 -13.88 5.53
CA THR A 294 5.12 -13.03 6.62
C THR A 294 3.63 -12.74 6.48
N THR A 295 2.90 -13.59 5.75
CA THR A 295 1.53 -13.27 5.36
C THR A 295 0.61 -13.02 6.56
N GLY A 296 -0.14 -11.92 6.47
CA GLY A 296 -1.05 -11.47 7.53
C GLY A 296 -0.37 -11.01 8.83
N GLU A 297 0.96 -11.05 8.95
CA GLU A 297 1.68 -10.59 10.14
C GLU A 297 1.83 -9.07 10.15
N PHE A 298 1.49 -8.47 11.29
CA PHE A 298 1.59 -7.04 11.54
C PHE A 298 2.09 -6.77 12.97
N ILE A 299 2.52 -5.53 13.23
CA ILE A 299 3.03 -5.11 14.54
C ILE A 299 1.85 -4.68 15.40
N SER A 300 1.75 -5.26 16.59
CA SER A 300 0.63 -5.10 17.50
C SER A 300 1.05 -4.67 18.89
N TYR A 301 0.27 -3.77 19.49
CA TYR A 301 0.43 -3.33 20.88
C TYR A 301 -0.93 -3.32 21.57
N ASN A 302 -1.06 -4.06 22.68
CA ASN A 302 -2.32 -4.24 23.40
C ASN A 302 -3.50 -4.63 22.49
N GLY A 303 -3.22 -5.46 21.48
CA GLY A 303 -4.20 -5.92 20.48
C GLY A 303 -4.50 -4.91 19.36
N GLY A 304 -4.03 -3.66 19.44
CA GLY A 304 -4.17 -2.65 18.40
C GLY A 304 -3.07 -2.73 17.35
N ILE A 305 -3.39 -2.35 16.11
CA ILE A 305 -2.42 -2.23 15.02
C ILE A 305 -1.51 -1.02 15.27
N VAL A 306 -0.20 -1.23 15.20
CA VAL A 306 0.81 -0.18 15.33
C VAL A 306 1.09 0.45 13.97
N GLU A 307 1.04 1.78 13.91
CA GLU A 307 1.58 2.53 12.76
C GLU A 307 3.11 2.45 12.80
N SER A 308 3.68 1.52 12.04
CA SER A 308 5.12 1.27 12.06
C SER A 308 5.85 2.16 11.07
N LEU A 309 6.41 3.25 11.58
CA LEU A 309 7.26 4.17 10.84
C LEU A 309 8.61 3.51 10.52
N TYR A 310 9.16 3.79 9.34
CA TYR A 310 10.48 3.34 8.93
C TYR A 310 11.13 4.34 7.98
N ALA A 311 12.46 4.35 7.90
CA ALA A 311 13.20 5.20 6.98
C ALA A 311 14.55 4.59 6.57
N ALA A 312 15.18 5.16 5.55
CA ALA A 312 16.40 4.62 4.95
C ALA A 312 17.56 4.40 5.93
N SER A 313 17.72 5.27 6.93
CA SER A 313 18.78 5.16 7.94
C SER A 313 18.35 5.69 9.30
N ASP A 314 19.08 5.33 10.35
CA ASP A 314 18.84 5.79 11.72
C ASP A 314 18.85 7.33 11.83
N ALA A 315 19.71 8.00 11.06
CA ALA A 315 19.75 9.46 11.02
C ALA A 315 18.43 10.04 10.49
N ILE A 316 17.82 9.40 9.48
CA ILE A 316 16.53 9.85 8.93
C ILE A 316 15.40 9.49 9.90
N VAL A 317 15.42 8.31 10.53
CA VAL A 317 14.45 7.96 11.59
C VAL A 317 14.50 8.98 12.73
N GLN A 318 15.71 9.39 13.15
CA GLN A 318 15.89 10.40 14.17
C GLN A 318 15.32 11.76 13.74
N ALA A 319 15.61 12.19 12.52
CA ALA A 319 15.19 13.50 12.01
C ALA A 319 13.69 13.58 11.70
N ALA A 320 13.11 12.52 11.11
CA ALA A 320 11.74 12.51 10.63
C ALA A 320 10.73 12.02 11.68
N HIS A 321 11.15 11.13 12.59
CA HIS A 321 10.25 10.43 13.51
C HIS A 321 10.71 10.51 14.98
N GLY A 322 11.70 11.35 15.27
CA GLY A 322 12.22 11.53 16.63
C GLY A 322 12.87 10.27 17.20
N GLY A 323 13.34 9.36 16.33
CA GLY A 323 13.95 8.08 16.72
C GLY A 323 12.97 6.92 16.80
N ASN A 324 11.68 7.16 16.54
CA ASN A 324 10.65 6.12 16.56
C ASN A 324 10.46 5.53 15.17
N GLY A 325 10.96 4.31 14.96
CA GLY A 325 10.76 3.59 13.71
C GLY A 325 11.95 2.72 13.33
N MET A 326 11.77 1.94 12.28
CA MET A 326 12.81 1.04 11.78
C MET A 326 13.76 1.73 10.81
N SER A 327 15.07 1.60 11.07
CA SER A 327 16.13 1.93 10.10
C SER A 327 16.28 0.78 9.11
N GLN A 328 16.12 1.06 7.81
CA GLN A 328 16.24 0.05 6.75
C GLN A 328 17.68 -0.48 6.65
N THR A 329 18.69 0.40 6.66
CA THR A 329 20.10 -0.03 6.71
C THR A 329 20.43 -0.76 7.99
N GLY A 330 19.91 -0.30 9.13
CA GLY A 330 20.14 -0.99 10.41
C GLY A 330 19.47 -2.35 10.48
N ALA A 331 18.29 -2.52 9.88
CA ALA A 331 17.63 -3.83 9.73
C ALA A 331 18.46 -4.78 8.85
N MET A 332 19.02 -4.28 7.75
CA MET A 332 19.96 -5.04 6.90
C MET A 332 21.21 -5.46 7.67
N GLU A 333 21.79 -4.58 8.49
CA GLU A 333 22.96 -4.91 9.31
C GLU A 333 22.66 -5.96 10.37
N LEU A 334 21.52 -5.86 11.06
CA LEU A 334 21.09 -6.86 12.03
C LEU A 334 20.87 -8.22 11.35
N ALA A 335 20.20 -8.24 10.20
CA ALA A 335 20.01 -9.47 9.44
C ALA A 335 21.34 -10.09 9.00
N SER A 336 22.31 -9.26 8.58
CA SER A 336 23.67 -9.70 8.20
C SER A 336 24.46 -10.27 9.40
N LYS A 337 24.08 -9.89 10.62
CA LYS A 337 24.62 -10.45 11.88
C LYS A 337 23.86 -11.70 12.35
N GLY A 338 22.90 -12.20 11.56
CA GLY A 338 22.15 -13.42 11.84
C GLY A 338 20.86 -13.22 12.65
N TYR A 339 20.41 -11.97 12.84
CA TYR A 339 19.12 -11.71 13.48
C TYR A 339 17.99 -12.09 12.52
N ASN A 340 16.96 -12.77 13.03
CA ASN A 340 15.75 -13.01 12.26
C ASN A 340 14.83 -11.78 12.27
N TYR A 341 13.83 -11.75 11.38
CA TYR A 341 12.94 -10.60 11.22
C TYR A 341 12.18 -10.23 12.50
N THR A 342 11.81 -11.22 13.33
CA THR A 342 11.13 -10.96 14.61
C THR A 342 12.03 -10.22 15.60
N GLN A 343 13.32 -10.58 15.66
CA GLN A 343 14.30 -9.91 16.51
C GLN A 343 14.61 -8.50 16.00
N ILE A 344 14.68 -8.33 14.68
CA ILE A 344 14.86 -7.02 14.04
C ILE A 344 13.69 -6.11 14.41
N LEU A 345 12.45 -6.58 14.25
CA LEU A 345 11.26 -5.81 14.60
C LEU A 345 11.20 -5.50 16.10
N GLY A 346 11.50 -6.48 16.96
CA GLY A 346 11.55 -6.27 18.41
C GLY A 346 12.59 -5.24 18.85
N ASN A 347 13.68 -5.06 18.09
CA ASN A 347 14.68 -4.03 18.33
C ASN A 347 14.15 -2.61 18.01
N TYR A 348 13.39 -2.44 16.93
CA TYR A 348 12.90 -1.13 16.48
C TYR A 348 11.54 -0.73 17.04
N TYR A 349 10.72 -1.71 17.45
CA TYR A 349 9.38 -1.49 17.99
C TYR A 349 9.28 -2.13 19.40
N PRO A 350 10.04 -1.63 20.38
CA PRO A 350 10.07 -2.22 21.72
C PRO A 350 8.69 -2.17 22.39
N GLY A 351 8.36 -3.20 23.16
CA GLY A 351 7.08 -3.32 23.86
C GLY A 351 5.91 -3.76 22.99
N THR A 352 6.12 -3.96 21.68
CA THR A 352 5.10 -4.49 20.76
C THR A 352 5.19 -6.02 20.65
N SER A 353 4.39 -6.62 19.78
CA SER A 353 4.35 -8.06 19.48
C SER A 353 4.00 -8.27 18.01
N LEU A 354 4.26 -9.47 17.47
CA LEU A 354 3.66 -9.86 16.21
C LEU A 354 2.27 -10.39 16.46
N SER A 355 1.33 -9.92 15.64
CA SER A 355 0.01 -10.50 15.53
C SER A 355 -0.29 -10.88 14.09
N ARG A 356 -1.20 -11.83 13.89
CA ARG A 356 -1.60 -12.28 12.56
C ARG A 356 -3.09 -12.09 12.33
N LEU A 357 -3.45 -11.54 11.17
CA LEU A 357 -4.83 -11.49 10.67
C LEU A 357 -5.09 -12.67 9.73
N VAL A 358 -6.03 -13.52 10.13
CA VAL A 358 -6.52 -14.65 9.33
C VAL A 358 -8.00 -14.47 8.99
N VAL A 359 -8.41 -15.07 7.87
CA VAL A 359 -9.75 -15.03 7.30
C VAL A 359 -10.33 -16.45 7.44
N GLU A 360 -11.25 -16.67 8.40
CA GLU A 360 -11.86 -17.99 8.72
C GLU A 360 -13.26 -18.24 8.15
#